data_AF-A0A7X6Q1V9-F1
#
_entry.id   AF-A0A7X6Q1V9-F1
#
_cell.length_a   1.000
_cell.length_b   1.000
_cell.length_c   1.000
_cell.angle_alpha   90.00
_cell.angle_beta   90.00
_cell.angle_gamma   90.00
#
_symmetry.space_group_name_H-M   'P 1'
#
loop_
_entity.id
_entity.type
_entity.pdbx_description
1 polymer ?
#
loop_
_entity_poly.entity_id
_entity_poly.type
_entity_poly.pdbx_seq_one_letter_code
_entity_poly.pdbx_strand_id
1 'polypeptide(L)'
;MNYDKHRGIITLVINMARVPRQTLKTNVFLIEQHSSDEIFTSNDDRNVFIDLLKQAQNQFLIDIYAYCLLDKHRFKLIVNTHKQSISKVMQSLIISYTAYRKCEGTLFPQRFKSTPLYNRDEVLAHIQAIHKQSNSIYNSFCVINNIIKHDLDWISDIKTQAITFKKQHQAPLSDEELKTLCQTIMDTYDCDFETLKQDKALRNQCIVRLRQESNCTLKQLGELFGGLSESTISKIIKNMGQAT
;
A
#
# COMPACT_ATOMS: atom_id res chain seq x y z
N MET A 1 9.05 40.94 -36.36
CA MET A 1 9.97 40.78 -37.51
C MET A 1 11.36 41.12 -37.01
N ASN A 2 12.12 40.11 -36.62
CA ASN A 2 13.57 40.19 -36.45
C ASN A 2 14.08 38.78 -36.79
N TYR A 3 14.81 38.72 -37.90
CA TYR A 3 15.35 37.51 -38.50
C TYR A 3 16.78 37.37 -38.01
N ASP A 4 17.11 36.23 -37.40
CA ASP A 4 18.50 35.82 -37.30
C ASP A 4 18.66 34.47 -38.02
N LYS A 5 19.44 34.50 -39.09
CA LYS A 5 19.74 33.39 -39.99
C LYS A 5 21.06 32.80 -39.51
N HIS A 6 21.07 31.65 -38.85
CA HIS A 6 22.15 30.67 -38.99
C HIS A 6 21.71 29.30 -38.42
N ARG A 7 21.79 28.27 -39.28
CA ARG A 7 21.67 26.82 -39.00
C ARG A 7 20.29 26.35 -38.48
N GLY A 8 19.49 25.86 -39.42
CA GLY A 8 18.23 25.18 -39.15
C GLY A 8 18.41 23.88 -38.36
N ILE A 9 18.12 23.96 -37.06
CA ILE A 9 17.53 22.86 -36.29
C ILE A 9 16.35 23.49 -35.57
N ILE A 10 15.14 23.28 -36.09
CA ILE A 10 13.91 23.64 -35.38
C ILE A 10 13.78 22.62 -34.25
N THR A 11 14.35 22.93 -33.09
CA THR A 11 14.04 22.19 -31.87
C THR A 11 12.61 22.52 -31.52
N LEU A 12 11.69 21.62 -31.85
CA LEU A 12 10.36 21.55 -31.25
C LEU A 12 10.58 21.39 -29.74
N VAL A 13 10.58 22.50 -29.01
CA VAL A 13 10.40 22.50 -27.56
C VAL A 13 8.96 22.05 -27.35
N ILE A 14 8.76 20.73 -27.29
CA ILE A 14 7.51 20.15 -26.86
C ILE A 14 7.41 20.56 -25.39
N ASN A 15 6.64 21.61 -25.13
CA ASN A 15 6.28 22.01 -23.80
C ASN A 15 5.51 20.83 -23.20
N MET A 16 6.22 19.94 -22.49
CA MET A 16 5.63 18.82 -21.76
C MET A 16 4.93 19.40 -20.54
N ALA A 17 3.85 20.17 -20.78
CA ALA A 17 2.80 20.33 -19.80
C ALA A 17 2.44 18.91 -19.37
N ARG A 18 2.70 18.62 -18.10
CA ARG A 18 2.54 17.31 -17.49
C ARG A 18 1.10 16.88 -17.80
N VAL A 19 0.93 15.90 -18.68
CA VAL A 19 -0.40 15.33 -18.97
C VAL A 19 -0.98 14.95 -17.62
N PRO A 20 -2.20 15.39 -17.27
CA PRO A 20 -2.84 15.01 -16.01
C PRO A 20 -2.73 13.50 -15.88
N ARG A 21 -2.12 13.03 -14.78
CA ARG A 21 -1.97 11.59 -14.52
C ARG A 21 -3.35 10.97 -14.72
N GLN A 22 -3.52 10.17 -15.79
CA GLN A 22 -4.80 9.56 -16.13
C GLN A 22 -5.40 8.95 -14.86
N THR A 23 -6.67 9.26 -14.59
CA THR A 23 -7.34 8.86 -13.36
C THR A 23 -7.37 7.33 -13.31
N LEU A 24 -6.58 6.74 -12.41
CA LEU A 24 -6.56 5.29 -12.24
C LEU A 24 -7.92 4.85 -11.68
N LYS A 25 -8.62 3.97 -12.39
CA LYS A 25 -9.96 3.50 -12.01
C LYS A 25 -9.94 2.35 -10.99
N THR A 26 -8.80 2.10 -10.33
CA THR A 26 -8.62 0.96 -9.44
C THR A 26 -7.73 1.26 -8.26
N ASN A 27 -7.96 0.52 -7.17
CA ASN A 27 -7.16 0.41 -5.96
C ASN A 27 -6.35 -0.89 -5.90
N VAL A 28 -6.41 -1.74 -6.93
CA VAL A 28 -5.72 -3.04 -6.99
C VAL A 28 -4.60 -2.99 -8.00
N PHE A 29 -3.40 -3.41 -7.59
CA PHE A 29 -2.18 -3.33 -8.38
C PHE A 29 -1.37 -4.62 -8.35
N LEU A 30 -0.86 -5.01 -9.52
CA LEU A 30 0.31 -5.87 -9.62
C LEU A 30 1.56 -5.00 -9.48
N ILE A 31 2.39 -5.31 -8.50
CA ILE A 31 3.67 -4.67 -8.24
C ILE A 31 4.79 -5.59 -8.68
N GLU A 32 5.75 -5.04 -9.43
CA GLU A 32 7.01 -5.72 -9.76
C GLU A 32 8.17 -4.81 -9.37
N GLN A 33 9.08 -5.29 -8.53
CA GLN A 33 10.28 -4.57 -8.12
C GLN A 33 11.51 -5.39 -8.52
N HIS A 34 12.43 -4.74 -9.23
CA HIS A 34 13.70 -5.32 -9.65
C HIS A 34 14.85 -4.77 -8.80
N SER A 35 15.89 -5.58 -8.66
CA SER A 35 17.14 -5.23 -8.00
C SER A 35 18.32 -5.49 -8.93
N SER A 36 19.42 -4.77 -8.73
CA SER A 36 20.71 -5.08 -9.36
C SER A 36 21.42 -6.27 -8.70
N ASP A 37 21.10 -6.56 -7.43
CA ASP A 37 21.73 -7.60 -6.63
C ASP A 37 20.70 -8.67 -6.23
N GLU A 38 21.17 -9.75 -5.59
CA GLU A 38 20.24 -10.75 -5.04
C GLU A 38 19.44 -10.14 -3.89
N ILE A 39 18.12 -10.03 -4.08
CA ILE A 39 17.19 -9.47 -3.09
C ILE A 39 17.21 -10.31 -1.82
N PHE A 40 17.17 -11.63 -1.98
CA PHE A 40 17.07 -12.58 -0.90
C PHE A 40 18.17 -13.64 -1.03
N THR A 41 19.21 -13.52 -0.19
CA THR A 41 20.37 -14.44 -0.17
C THR A 41 20.12 -15.69 0.68
N SER A 42 19.08 -15.67 1.52
CA SER A 42 18.68 -16.80 2.34
C SER A 42 17.15 -16.91 2.47
N ASN A 43 16.70 -17.98 3.12
CA ASN A 43 15.32 -18.12 3.54
C ASN A 43 14.96 -17.18 4.70
N ASP A 44 15.93 -16.84 5.55
CA ASP A 44 15.73 -15.86 6.63
C ASP A 44 15.44 -14.47 6.07
N ASP A 45 16.13 -14.06 5.01
CA ASP A 45 15.82 -12.81 4.28
C ASP A 45 14.36 -12.79 3.79
N ARG A 46 13.87 -13.92 3.29
CA ARG A 46 12.48 -14.04 2.81
C ARG A 46 11.49 -14.00 3.96
N ASN A 47 11.79 -14.67 5.07
CA ASN A 47 10.95 -14.66 6.27
C ASN A 47 10.84 -13.23 6.83
N VAL A 48 11.95 -12.50 6.93
CA VAL A 48 11.95 -11.08 7.33
C VAL A 48 11.13 -10.24 6.36
N PHE A 49 11.24 -10.47 5.05
CA PHE A 49 10.43 -9.74 4.07
C PHE A 49 8.93 -10.02 4.22
N ILE A 50 8.55 -11.28 4.47
CA ILE A 50 7.17 -11.69 4.78
C ILE A 50 6.66 -10.97 6.03
N ASP A 51 7.45 -10.88 7.10
CA ASP A 51 7.09 -10.13 8.30
C ASP A 51 6.90 -8.64 8.01
N LEU A 52 7.75 -8.06 7.16
CA LEU A 52 7.61 -6.67 6.72
C LEU A 52 6.35 -6.46 5.86
N LEU A 53 5.94 -7.44 5.05
CA LEU A 53 4.66 -7.41 4.33
C LEU A 53 3.48 -7.39 5.31
N LYS A 54 3.47 -8.27 6.33
CA LYS A 54 2.44 -8.27 7.39
C LYS A 54 2.41 -6.94 8.14
N GLN A 55 3.58 -6.38 8.49
CA GLN A 55 3.68 -5.07 9.13
C GLN A 55 3.14 -3.95 8.24
N ALA A 56 3.45 -3.96 6.95
CA ALA A 56 2.94 -2.98 5.99
C ALA A 56 1.42 -3.08 5.84
N GLN A 57 0.87 -4.30 5.77
CA GLN A 57 -0.56 -4.55 5.73
C GLN A 57 -1.28 -3.86 6.90
N ASN A 58 -0.82 -4.12 8.13
CA ASN A 58 -1.39 -3.56 9.36
C ASN A 58 -1.18 -2.06 9.48
N GLN A 59 0.00 -1.55 9.11
CA GLN A 59 0.32 -0.13 9.24
C GLN A 59 -0.48 0.74 8.27
N PHE A 60 -0.72 0.24 7.05
CA PHE A 60 -1.40 0.99 6.02
C PHE A 60 -2.88 0.61 5.90
N LEU A 61 -3.36 -0.47 6.53
CA LEU A 61 -4.71 -0.99 6.35
C LEU A 61 -5.00 -1.29 4.86
N ILE A 62 -4.06 -2.02 4.25
CA ILE A 62 -4.15 -2.51 2.86
C ILE A 62 -4.38 -4.02 2.88
N ASP A 63 -4.75 -4.60 1.74
CA ASP A 63 -4.73 -6.05 1.57
C ASP A 63 -3.58 -6.46 0.66
N ILE A 64 -2.88 -7.52 1.05
CA ILE A 64 -1.93 -8.21 0.19
C ILE A 64 -2.59 -9.52 -0.23
N TYR A 65 -3.03 -9.57 -1.49
CA TYR A 65 -3.67 -10.76 -2.05
C TYR A 65 -2.65 -11.80 -2.50
N ALA A 66 -1.46 -11.38 -2.93
CA ALA A 66 -0.40 -12.33 -3.26
C ALA A 66 1.01 -11.75 -3.22
N TYR A 67 2.02 -12.62 -3.09
CA TYR A 67 3.42 -12.33 -3.28
C TYR A 67 4.18 -13.49 -3.93
N CYS A 68 5.29 -13.18 -4.60
CA CYS A 68 6.28 -14.15 -5.08
C CYS A 68 7.71 -13.63 -4.83
N LEU A 69 8.47 -14.39 -4.04
CA LEU A 69 9.83 -14.08 -3.57
C LEU A 69 10.86 -15.13 -4.05
N LEU A 70 10.51 -15.92 -5.07
CA LEU A 70 11.36 -17.02 -5.57
C LEU A 70 12.51 -16.53 -6.45
N ASP A 71 12.28 -15.46 -7.20
CA ASP A 71 13.25 -14.87 -8.12
C ASP A 71 14.36 -14.15 -7.33
N LYS A 72 15.60 -14.31 -7.77
CA LYS A 72 16.77 -13.74 -7.09
C LYS A 72 16.82 -12.22 -7.18
N HIS A 73 16.36 -11.64 -8.29
CA HIS A 73 16.53 -10.21 -8.62
C HIS A 73 15.20 -9.47 -8.77
N ARG A 74 14.09 -10.13 -8.49
CA ARG A 74 12.76 -9.51 -8.52
C ARG A 74 11.83 -10.11 -7.47
N PHE A 75 10.91 -9.30 -6.98
CA PHE A 75 9.70 -9.81 -6.33
C PHE A 75 8.44 -9.26 -6.99
N LYS A 76 7.33 -9.97 -6.78
CA LYS A 76 6.00 -9.54 -7.24
C LYS A 76 5.01 -9.51 -6.08
N LEU A 77 4.11 -8.52 -6.07
CA LEU A 77 3.01 -8.42 -5.11
C LEU A 77 1.70 -8.13 -5.84
N ILE A 78 0.57 -8.59 -5.30
CA ILE A 78 -0.77 -8.15 -5.70
C ILE A 78 -1.40 -7.51 -4.47
N VAL A 79 -1.68 -6.22 -4.56
CA VAL A 79 -2.05 -5.38 -3.41
C VAL A 79 -3.32 -4.62 -3.73
N ASN A 80 -4.29 -4.64 -2.80
CA ASN A 80 -5.38 -3.67 -2.76
C ASN A 80 -5.04 -2.58 -1.74
N THR A 81 -4.82 -1.36 -2.24
CA THR A 81 -4.44 -0.24 -1.40
C THR A 81 -5.60 0.43 -0.68
N HIS A 82 -6.84 0.04 -0.99
CA HIS A 82 -8.04 0.79 -0.60
C HIS A 82 -7.89 2.27 -0.95
N LYS A 83 -7.78 3.13 0.06
CA LYS A 83 -7.58 4.58 -0.08
C LYS A 83 -6.12 5.02 0.06
N GLN A 84 -5.21 4.13 0.44
CA GLN A 84 -3.81 4.45 0.67
C GLN A 84 -3.02 4.62 -0.63
N SER A 85 -1.87 5.30 -0.51
CA SER A 85 -0.93 5.46 -1.62
C SER A 85 0.00 4.24 -1.73
N ILE A 86 -0.05 3.53 -2.86
CA ILE A 86 0.87 2.43 -3.15
C ILE A 86 2.34 2.88 -3.06
N SER A 87 2.65 4.11 -3.45
CA SER A 87 4.01 4.65 -3.39
C SER A 87 4.51 4.77 -1.95
N LYS A 88 3.66 5.22 -1.01
CA LYS A 88 4.03 5.29 0.42
C LYS A 88 4.22 3.90 1.03
N VAL A 89 3.34 2.96 0.69
CA VAL A 89 3.43 1.55 1.11
C VAL A 89 4.77 0.96 0.65
N MET A 90 5.05 1.01 -0.66
CA MET A 90 6.26 0.44 -1.24
C MET A 90 7.53 1.12 -0.73
N GLN A 91 7.51 2.46 -0.56
CA GLN A 91 8.63 3.18 0.01
C GLN A 91 8.94 2.70 1.44
N SER A 92 7.92 2.58 2.30
CA SER A 92 8.09 2.08 3.67
C SER A 92 8.66 0.66 3.70
N LEU A 93 8.14 -0.22 2.85
CA LEU A 93 8.59 -1.61 2.74
C LEU A 93 10.05 -1.70 2.28
N ILE A 94 10.39 -1.00 1.20
CA ILE A 94 11.74 -1.00 0.60
C ILE A 94 12.78 -0.43 1.55
N ILE A 95 12.47 0.69 2.23
CA ILE A 95 13.38 1.30 3.21
C ILE A 95 13.65 0.33 4.35
N SER A 96 12.60 -0.27 4.91
CA SER A 96 12.73 -1.20 6.05
C SER A 96 13.57 -2.42 5.67
N TYR A 97 13.33 -2.99 4.49
CA TYR A 97 14.08 -4.16 4.04
C TYR A 97 15.53 -3.84 3.69
N THR A 98 15.78 -2.71 3.03
CA THR A 98 17.15 -2.26 2.70
C THR A 98 17.96 -2.01 3.98
N ALA A 99 17.35 -1.40 5.00
CA ALA A 99 17.97 -1.19 6.30
C ALA A 99 18.34 -2.52 7.00
N TYR A 100 17.47 -3.54 6.90
CA TYR A 100 17.77 -4.88 7.40
C TYR A 100 18.94 -5.54 6.65
N ARG A 101 18.94 -5.48 5.30
CA ARG A 101 19.96 -6.12 4.47
C ARG A 101 21.35 -5.50 4.59
N LYS A 102 21.46 -4.22 4.99
CA LYS A 102 22.73 -3.49 5.15
C LYS A 102 23.66 -3.61 3.93
N CYS A 103 23.11 -3.63 2.72
CA CYS A 103 23.91 -3.71 1.50
C CYS A 103 24.79 -2.46 1.38
N GLU A 104 26.05 -2.63 0.95
CA GLU A 104 26.96 -1.49 0.71
C GLU A 104 26.55 -0.62 -0.49
N GLY A 105 25.65 -1.13 -1.35
CA GLY A 105 25.09 -0.44 -2.51
C GLY A 105 23.58 -0.22 -2.44
N THR A 106 23.03 0.42 -3.47
CA THR A 106 21.58 0.63 -3.58
C THR A 106 20.90 -0.64 -4.08
N LEU A 107 20.31 -1.41 -3.16
CA LEU A 107 19.64 -2.68 -3.49
C LEU A 107 18.53 -2.51 -4.54
N PHE A 108 17.77 -1.41 -4.49
CA PHE A 108 16.69 -1.14 -5.46
C PHE A 108 16.95 0.17 -6.21
N PRO A 109 17.81 0.16 -7.24
CA PRO A 109 18.18 1.38 -7.96
C PRO A 109 17.04 1.90 -8.85
N GLN A 110 16.12 1.03 -9.24
CA GLN A 110 14.96 1.36 -10.07
C GLN A 110 13.68 1.42 -9.24
N ARG A 111 12.74 2.26 -9.67
CA ARG A 111 11.40 2.32 -9.07
C ARG A 111 10.62 1.04 -9.38
N PHE A 112 9.76 0.63 -8.46
CA PHE A 112 8.79 -0.42 -8.74
C PHE A 112 7.89 -0.04 -9.92
N LYS A 113 7.47 -1.05 -10.68
CA LYS A 113 6.39 -0.95 -11.65
C LYS A 113 5.06 -1.30 -10.96
N SER A 114 4.04 -0.48 -11.18
CA SER A 114 2.68 -0.73 -10.71
C SER A 114 1.73 -0.84 -11.90
N THR A 115 1.22 -2.04 -12.15
CA THR A 115 0.22 -2.30 -13.19
C THR A 115 -1.17 -2.34 -12.54
N PRO A 116 -2.11 -1.44 -12.92
CA PRO A 116 -3.47 -1.46 -12.41
C PRO A 116 -4.24 -2.69 -12.89
N LEU A 117 -5.05 -3.28 -12.00
CA LEU A 117 -5.96 -4.40 -12.29
C LEU A 117 -7.40 -3.95 -12.10
N TYR A 118 -8.30 -4.27 -13.02
CA TYR A 118 -9.63 -3.64 -13.09
C TYR A 118 -10.80 -4.56 -12.76
N ASN A 119 -10.58 -5.87 -12.71
CA ASN A 119 -11.62 -6.84 -12.40
C ASN A 119 -11.05 -8.09 -11.71
N ARG A 120 -11.95 -8.89 -11.15
CA ARG A 120 -11.60 -10.10 -10.40
C ARG A 120 -10.86 -11.13 -11.27
N ASP A 121 -11.23 -11.27 -12.53
CA ASP A 121 -10.64 -12.26 -13.43
C ASP A 121 -9.18 -11.93 -13.75
N GLU A 122 -8.85 -10.65 -14.00
CA GLU A 122 -7.47 -10.18 -14.14
C GLU A 122 -6.64 -10.49 -12.88
N VAL A 123 -7.19 -10.22 -11.70
CA VAL A 123 -6.52 -10.50 -10.42
C VAL A 123 -6.26 -12.00 -10.27
N LEU A 124 -7.28 -12.84 -10.49
CA LEU A 124 -7.15 -14.29 -10.40
C LEU A 124 -6.17 -14.85 -11.44
N ALA A 125 -6.16 -14.33 -12.66
CA ALA A 125 -5.22 -14.74 -13.71
C ALA A 125 -3.76 -14.45 -13.32
N HIS A 126 -3.49 -13.26 -12.74
CA HIS A 126 -2.14 -12.94 -12.26
C HIS A 126 -1.72 -13.75 -11.05
N ILE A 127 -2.64 -14.00 -10.12
CA ILE A 127 -2.45 -14.89 -8.97
C ILE A 127 -2.08 -16.31 -9.48
N GLN A 128 -2.80 -16.85 -10.46
CA GLN A 128 -2.50 -18.15 -11.08
C GLN A 128 -1.19 -18.17 -11.87
N ALA A 129 -0.84 -17.09 -12.56
CA ALA A 129 0.43 -17.00 -13.30
C ALA A 129 1.64 -17.04 -12.35
N ILE A 130 1.53 -16.37 -11.21
CA ILE A 130 2.52 -16.45 -10.11
C ILE A 130 2.61 -17.90 -9.59
N HIS A 131 1.49 -18.61 -9.47
CA HIS A 131 1.40 -19.95 -8.90
C HIS A 131 2.22 -21.04 -9.61
N LYS A 132 2.31 -21.00 -10.94
CA LYS A 132 2.95 -22.08 -11.73
C LYS A 132 4.46 -22.24 -11.49
N GLN A 133 5.04 -21.51 -10.53
CA GLN A 133 6.49 -21.42 -10.32
C GLN A 133 7.04 -22.34 -9.23
N SER A 134 6.33 -22.63 -8.12
CA SER A 134 6.81 -23.59 -7.09
C SER A 134 5.76 -23.95 -6.02
N ASN A 135 6.07 -24.97 -5.21
CA ASN A 135 5.31 -25.41 -4.03
C ASN A 135 5.91 -24.91 -2.69
N SER A 136 6.36 -23.66 -2.62
CA SER A 136 6.97 -23.06 -1.42
C SER A 136 6.12 -21.92 -0.85
N ILE A 137 6.21 -21.66 0.47
CA ILE A 137 5.58 -20.50 1.14
C ILE A 137 6.07 -19.15 0.62
N TYR A 138 7.21 -19.11 -0.09
CA TYR A 138 7.73 -17.92 -0.77
C TYR A 138 6.95 -17.57 -2.04
N ASN A 139 5.94 -18.37 -2.35
CA ASN A 139 4.86 -18.08 -3.29
C ASN A 139 3.53 -18.20 -2.54
N SER A 140 2.89 -17.06 -2.29
CA SER A 140 1.71 -16.99 -1.42
C SER A 140 0.47 -17.69 -1.99
N PHE A 141 0.48 -18.13 -3.26
CA PHE A 141 -0.67 -18.85 -3.81
C PHE A 141 -0.92 -20.18 -3.07
N CYS A 142 0.15 -20.86 -2.62
CA CYS A 142 0.04 -22.17 -1.96
C CYS A 142 -0.70 -22.10 -0.61
N VAL A 143 -0.71 -20.91 0.01
CA VAL A 143 -1.39 -20.56 1.25
C VAL A 143 -2.90 -20.44 1.03
N ILE A 144 -3.31 -19.71 -0.01
CA ILE A 144 -4.70 -19.26 -0.23
C ILE A 144 -5.63 -20.39 -0.72
N ASN A 145 -5.06 -21.49 -1.23
CA ASN A 145 -5.85 -22.66 -1.68
C ASN A 145 -5.80 -23.85 -0.72
N ASN A 146 -5.31 -23.69 0.52
CA ASN A 146 -5.09 -24.79 1.46
C ASN A 146 -4.21 -25.94 0.90
N ILE A 147 -3.34 -25.64 -0.08
CA ILE A 147 -2.42 -26.63 -0.66
C ILE A 147 -1.27 -26.92 0.31
N ILE A 148 -0.91 -25.95 1.16
CA ILE A 148 0.11 -26.09 2.20
C ILE A 148 -0.48 -25.64 3.55
N LYS A 149 -0.39 -26.51 4.57
CA LYS A 149 -0.70 -26.16 5.96
C LYS A 149 0.42 -25.27 6.49
N HIS A 150 0.13 -24.01 6.81
CA HIS A 150 1.12 -23.03 7.24
C HIS A 150 0.44 -21.91 8.05
N ASP A 151 1.21 -21.13 8.81
CA ASP A 151 0.71 -20.14 9.78
C ASP A 151 0.65 -18.69 9.24
N LEU A 152 0.53 -18.48 7.92
CA LEU A 152 0.38 -17.13 7.33
C LEU A 152 -1.10 -16.73 7.30
N ASP A 153 -1.66 -16.63 8.49
CA ASP A 153 -3.06 -16.24 8.79
C ASP A 153 -3.47 -14.85 8.31
N TRP A 154 -2.50 -14.01 7.94
CA TRP A 154 -2.70 -12.59 7.63
C TRP A 154 -2.98 -12.30 6.15
N ILE A 155 -2.76 -13.27 5.26
CA ILE A 155 -2.98 -13.07 3.82
C ILE A 155 -4.48 -13.02 3.55
N SER A 156 -4.95 -11.91 2.97
CA SER A 156 -6.38 -11.70 2.71
C SER A 156 -6.89 -12.70 1.66
N ASP A 157 -7.79 -13.60 2.06
CA ASP A 157 -8.39 -14.59 1.17
C ASP A 157 -9.38 -13.94 0.19
N ILE A 158 -9.00 -13.96 -1.09
CA ILE A 158 -9.78 -13.42 -2.20
C ILE A 158 -11.08 -14.20 -2.47
N LYS A 159 -11.19 -15.46 -2.00
CA LYS A 159 -12.39 -16.28 -2.18
C LYS A 159 -13.51 -15.83 -1.25
N THR A 160 -13.18 -15.40 -0.04
CA THR A 160 -14.14 -14.95 0.97
C THR A 160 -14.38 -13.44 0.94
N GLN A 161 -13.44 -12.63 0.42
CA GLN A 161 -13.57 -11.19 0.35
C GLN A 161 -14.05 -10.67 -1.02
N ALA A 162 -15.04 -9.76 -1.01
CA ALA A 162 -15.47 -9.04 -2.20
C ALA A 162 -14.43 -7.96 -2.58
N ILE A 163 -13.82 -8.08 -3.76
CA ILE A 163 -12.90 -7.04 -4.26
C ILE A 163 -13.72 -5.85 -4.74
N THR A 164 -13.68 -4.76 -3.97
CA THR A 164 -14.32 -3.51 -4.38
C THR A 164 -13.32 -2.65 -5.15
N PHE A 165 -13.53 -2.55 -6.47
CA PHE A 165 -12.76 -1.66 -7.33
C PHE A 165 -13.28 -0.23 -7.19
N LYS A 166 -12.49 0.65 -6.58
CA LYS A 166 -12.84 2.07 -6.40
C LYS A 166 -12.06 2.92 -7.41
N LYS A 167 -12.73 3.92 -8.01
CA LYS A 167 -12.03 4.96 -8.78
C LYS A 167 -11.04 5.66 -7.84
N GLN A 168 -9.75 5.59 -8.16
CA GLN A 168 -8.70 6.22 -7.37
C GLN A 168 -8.48 7.66 -7.86
N HIS A 169 -9.05 8.60 -7.12
CA HIS A 169 -8.42 9.89 -6.90
C HIS A 169 -8.80 10.37 -5.52
N GLN A 170 -7.79 10.83 -4.79
CA GLN A 170 -7.79 12.20 -4.27
C GLN A 170 -6.36 12.48 -3.80
N ALA A 171 -5.92 13.72 -3.95
CA ALA A 171 -4.87 14.24 -3.08
C ALA A 171 -5.22 13.92 -1.61
N PRO A 172 -4.28 13.95 -0.66
CA PRO A 172 -4.65 13.93 0.77
C PRO A 172 -5.88 14.82 0.97
N LEU A 173 -6.95 14.31 1.60
CA LEU A 173 -8.11 15.15 1.92
C LEU A 173 -7.58 16.42 2.58
N SER A 174 -8.12 17.57 2.17
CA SER A 174 -7.87 18.81 2.89
C SER A 174 -8.33 18.67 4.34
N ASP A 175 -7.77 19.48 5.23
CA ASP A 175 -8.10 19.37 6.65
C ASP A 175 -9.60 19.63 6.91
N GLU A 176 -10.25 20.45 6.08
CA GLU A 176 -11.71 20.69 6.16
C GLU A 176 -12.54 19.50 5.68
N GLU A 177 -12.15 18.84 4.57
CA GLU A 177 -12.81 17.61 4.12
C GLU A 177 -12.63 16.49 5.16
N LEU A 178 -11.45 16.41 5.78
CA LEU A 178 -11.15 15.42 6.81
C LEU A 178 -11.99 15.63 8.08
N LYS A 179 -12.13 16.88 8.53
CA LYS A 179 -13.01 17.23 9.66
C LYS A 179 -14.47 16.87 9.36
N THR A 180 -14.94 17.17 8.15
CA THR A 180 -16.30 16.85 7.73
C THR A 180 -16.54 15.34 7.76
N LEU A 181 -15.60 14.55 7.21
CA LEU A 181 -15.69 13.09 7.24
C LEU A 181 -15.64 12.55 8.68
N CYS A 182 -14.79 13.12 9.53
CA CYS A 182 -14.71 12.76 10.93
C CYS A 182 -16.04 12.99 11.65
N GLN A 183 -16.69 14.13 11.41
CA GLN A 183 -18.01 14.42 11.97
C GLN A 183 -19.05 13.38 11.52
N THR A 184 -19.13 13.09 10.22
CA THR A 184 -20.03 12.05 9.70
C THR A 184 -19.79 10.67 10.34
N ILE A 185 -18.53 10.31 10.57
CA ILE A 185 -18.18 9.05 11.26
C ILE A 185 -18.65 9.10 12.71
N MET A 186 -18.40 10.20 13.44
CA MET A 186 -18.83 10.36 14.83
C MET A 186 -20.35 10.31 14.97
N ASP A 187 -21.09 10.93 14.05
CA ASP A 187 -22.56 10.88 14.01
C ASP A 187 -23.07 9.44 13.82
N THR A 188 -22.35 8.62 13.06
CA THR A 188 -22.68 7.18 12.87
C THR A 188 -22.54 6.37 14.17
N TYR A 189 -21.68 6.82 15.08
CA TYR A 189 -21.48 6.23 16.41
C TYR A 189 -22.28 6.94 17.51
N ASP A 190 -23.14 7.92 17.16
CA ASP A 190 -23.88 8.77 18.10
C ASP A 190 -22.97 9.39 19.19
N CYS A 191 -21.83 9.94 18.76
CA CYS A 191 -20.80 10.45 19.66
C CYS A 191 -20.31 11.84 19.27
N ASP A 192 -19.70 12.54 20.23
CA ASP A 192 -19.07 13.84 20.03
C ASP A 192 -17.61 13.84 20.53
N PHE A 193 -16.90 14.96 20.30
CA PHE A 193 -15.51 15.09 20.73
C PHE A 193 -15.33 15.00 22.26
N GLU A 194 -16.33 15.39 23.06
CA GLU A 194 -16.23 15.27 24.53
C GLU A 194 -16.31 13.80 24.95
N THR A 195 -17.19 13.03 24.32
CA THR A 195 -17.32 11.58 24.49
C THR A 195 -16.02 10.88 24.11
N LEU A 196 -15.40 11.24 22.98
CA LEU A 196 -14.12 10.66 22.55
C LEU A 196 -12.93 10.97 23.48
N LYS A 197 -12.99 12.08 24.23
CA LYS A 197 -11.96 12.38 25.24
C LYS A 197 -12.04 11.41 26.43
N GLN A 198 -13.25 10.99 26.79
CA GLN A 198 -13.52 10.10 27.92
C GLN A 198 -13.39 8.62 27.53
N ASP A 199 -13.82 8.26 26.32
CA ASP A 199 -13.77 6.88 25.81
C ASP A 199 -12.63 6.67 24.80
N LYS A 200 -11.53 6.09 25.29
CA LYS A 200 -10.37 5.74 24.46
C LYS A 200 -10.68 4.65 23.44
N ALA A 201 -11.57 3.71 23.73
CA ALA A 201 -11.90 2.62 22.82
C ALA A 201 -12.66 3.16 21.61
N LEU A 202 -13.67 3.99 21.85
CA LEU A 202 -14.45 4.64 20.80
C LEU A 202 -13.58 5.58 19.95
N ARG A 203 -12.73 6.39 20.57
CA ARG A 203 -11.78 7.25 19.85
C ARG A 203 -10.87 6.43 18.94
N ASN A 204 -10.35 5.32 19.44
CA ASN A 204 -9.48 4.45 18.65
C ASN A 204 -10.24 3.82 17.46
N GLN A 205 -11.51 3.45 17.63
CA GLN A 205 -12.39 2.99 16.54
C GLN A 205 -12.60 4.08 15.48
N CYS A 206 -12.91 5.32 15.88
CA CYS A 206 -13.05 6.44 14.96
C CYS A 206 -11.74 6.71 14.18
N ILE A 207 -10.57 6.67 14.85
CA ILE A 207 -9.26 6.84 14.21
C ILE A 207 -9.03 5.79 13.11
N VAL A 208 -9.29 4.51 13.43
CA VAL A 208 -9.09 3.41 12.48
C VAL A 208 -10.07 3.53 11.30
N ARG A 209 -11.34 3.82 11.58
CA ARG A 209 -12.36 3.98 10.55
C ARG A 209 -12.03 5.14 9.61
N LEU A 210 -11.65 6.29 10.15
CA LEU A 210 -11.26 7.46 9.36
C LEU A 210 -10.05 7.14 8.47
N ARG A 211 -9.09 6.34 8.99
CA ARG A 211 -7.94 5.89 8.19
C ARG A 211 -8.31 4.92 7.07
N GLN A 212 -9.32 4.07 7.26
CA GLN A 212 -9.81 3.14 6.23
C GLN A 212 -10.57 3.88 5.11
N GLU A 213 -11.32 4.92 5.46
CA GLU A 213 -12.17 5.66 4.53
C GLU A 213 -11.45 6.80 3.79
N SER A 214 -10.28 7.20 4.27
CA SER A 214 -9.51 8.34 3.76
C SER A 214 -8.03 8.01 3.51
N ASN A 215 -7.29 8.96 2.95
CA ASN A 215 -5.84 8.90 2.75
C ASN A 215 -5.07 9.79 3.75
N CYS A 216 -5.66 10.06 4.92
CA CYS A 216 -5.12 10.96 5.93
C CYS A 216 -3.76 10.50 6.46
N THR A 217 -2.92 11.45 6.85
CA THR A 217 -1.62 11.19 7.47
C THR A 217 -1.77 10.88 8.96
N LEU A 218 -0.74 10.28 9.57
CA LEU A 218 -0.71 10.07 11.02
C LEU A 218 -0.72 11.40 11.78
N LYS A 219 -0.05 12.41 11.22
CA LYS A 219 -0.04 13.77 11.74
C LYS A 219 -1.44 14.39 11.78
N GLN A 220 -2.16 14.36 10.65
CA GLN A 220 -3.53 14.88 10.58
C GLN A 220 -4.47 14.18 11.58
N LEU A 221 -4.35 12.85 11.73
CA LEU A 221 -5.10 12.11 12.76
C LEU A 221 -4.73 12.57 14.18
N GLY A 222 -3.43 12.77 14.43
CA GLY A 222 -2.95 13.28 15.71
C GLY A 222 -3.55 14.63 16.06
N GLU A 223 -3.50 15.57 15.14
CA GLU A 223 -4.05 16.92 15.28
C GLU A 223 -5.57 16.89 15.51
N LEU A 224 -6.29 16.05 14.74
CA LEU A 224 -7.76 15.96 14.80
C LEU A 224 -8.28 15.36 16.12
N PHE A 225 -7.58 14.37 16.68
CA PHE A 225 -8.01 13.66 17.89
C PHE A 225 -7.30 14.14 19.17
N GLY A 226 -7.06 15.46 19.27
CA GLY A 226 -6.58 16.09 20.50
C GLY A 226 -5.06 16.10 20.67
N GLY A 227 -4.30 16.19 19.58
CA GLY A 227 -2.84 16.36 19.62
C GLY A 227 -2.06 15.08 19.93
N LEU A 228 -2.58 13.91 19.55
CA LEU A 228 -1.88 12.64 19.73
C LEU A 228 -0.62 12.59 18.83
N SER A 229 0.48 12.03 19.34
CA SER A 229 1.68 11.86 18.53
C SER A 229 1.48 10.82 17.42
N GLU A 230 2.22 10.95 16.31
CA GLU A 230 2.17 9.99 15.20
C GLU A 230 2.49 8.56 15.64
N SER A 231 3.37 8.41 16.64
CA SER A 231 3.71 7.12 17.25
C SER A 231 2.51 6.50 17.96
N THR A 232 1.75 7.30 18.70
CA THR A 232 0.52 6.84 19.38
C THR A 232 -0.53 6.41 18.37
N ILE A 233 -0.77 7.20 17.31
CA ILE A 233 -1.71 6.85 16.24
C ILE A 233 -1.28 5.55 15.53
N SER A 234 0.01 5.41 15.22
CA SER A 234 0.56 4.19 14.60
C SER A 234 0.30 2.95 15.45
N LYS A 235 0.50 3.03 16.77
CA LYS A 235 0.20 1.93 17.70
C LYS A 235 -1.29 1.58 17.73
N ILE A 236 -2.17 2.58 17.75
CA ILE A 236 -3.63 2.38 17.71
C ILE A 236 -4.03 1.59 16.46
N ILE A 237 -3.56 2.04 15.29
CA ILE A 237 -3.86 1.41 13.99
C ILE A 237 -3.36 -0.05 13.97
N LYS A 238 -2.11 -0.28 14.39
CA LYS A 238 -1.50 -1.62 14.39
C LYS A 238 -2.22 -2.60 15.32
N ASN A 239 -2.63 -2.16 16.51
CA ASN A 239 -3.25 -3.04 17.50
C ASN A 239 -4.69 -3.43 17.11
N MET A 240 -5.42 -2.54 16.41
CA MET A 240 -6.79 -2.81 15.98
C MET A 240 -6.86 -3.60 14.67
N GLY A 241 -5.85 -3.50 13.80
CA GLY A 241 -5.76 -4.32 12.58
C GLY A 241 -5.51 -5.81 12.83
N GLN A 242 -5.18 -6.21 14.07
CA GLN A 242 -5.00 -7.61 14.49
C GLN A 242 -6.28 -8.24 15.06
N ALA A 243 -7.37 -7.47 15.22
CA ALA A 243 -8.57 -7.89 15.94
C ALA A 243 -9.74 -8.32 15.03
N THR A 244 -9.48 -8.60 13.75
CA THR A 244 -10.48 -9.04 12.76
C THR A 244 -10.06 -10.33 12.08
#